data_AF-A0A944DM01-F1
#
_entry.id   AF-A0A944DM01-F1
#
_cell.length_a   1.000
_cell.length_b   1.000
_cell.length_c   1.000
_cell.angle_alpha   90.00
_cell.angle_beta   90.00
_cell.angle_gamma   90.00
#
_symmetry.space_group_name_H-M   'P 1'
#
loop_
_entity.id
_entity.type
_entity.pdbx_description
1 polymer ?
#
loop_
_entity_poly.entity_id
_entity_poly.type
_entity_poly.pdbx_seq_one_letter_code
_entity_poly.pdbx_strand_id
1 'polypeptide(L)'
;MGTVQVLFSTSGGPISALIRTATWSRWSHVALVVGNEVIEASPRYGVRKIKLKHAIGGAKETTVVERPARAPQRIIEAAHSQLGKPYDWTAVLGLGLRRDWQGIDAWFCSELIAWAAAEAGEPWYRCESLRRVTPQHLWMLPPMGELCTG
;
A
#
# COMPACT_ATOMS: atom_id res chain seq x y z
N MET A 1 -15.10 -0.43 -16.55
CA MET A 1 -13.95 -0.65 -15.64
C MET A 1 -13.42 0.71 -15.25
N GLY A 2 -13.12 0.92 -13.97
CA GLY A 2 -12.56 2.18 -13.48
C GLY A 2 -11.08 2.02 -13.13
N THR A 3 -10.54 3.02 -12.45
CA THR A 3 -9.19 2.98 -11.90
C THR A 3 -9.18 3.30 -10.43
N VAL A 4 -8.16 2.79 -9.75
CA VAL A 4 -7.76 3.25 -8.43
C VAL A 4 -6.35 3.78 -8.50
N GLN A 5 -6.09 4.88 -7.82
CA GLN A 5 -4.78 5.54 -7.82
C GLN A 5 -4.01 5.13 -6.58
N VAL A 6 -2.78 4.64 -6.78
CA VAL A 6 -1.85 4.28 -5.71
C VAL A 6 -0.66 5.21 -5.75
N LEU A 7 -0.47 5.98 -4.69
CA LEU A 7 0.71 6.81 -4.49
C LEU A 7 1.82 5.94 -3.93
N PHE A 8 2.94 5.86 -4.64
CA PHE A 8 4.18 5.30 -4.17
C PHE A 8 5.09 6.43 -3.71
N SER A 9 5.78 6.25 -2.58
CA SER A 9 6.65 7.27 -2.04
C SER A 9 7.88 6.71 -1.30
N THR A 10 8.94 7.51 -1.34
CA THR A 10 10.18 7.26 -0.62
C THR A 10 10.61 8.53 0.10
N SER A 11 10.90 8.43 1.40
CA SER A 11 11.42 9.55 2.20
C SER A 11 12.91 9.38 2.52
N GLY A 12 13.55 10.42 3.04
CA GLY A 12 14.96 10.40 3.41
C GLY A 12 15.30 9.79 4.76
N GLY A 13 14.29 9.37 5.53
CA GLY A 13 14.48 8.93 6.91
C GLY A 13 15.05 7.52 7.04
N PRO A 14 15.55 7.15 8.25
CA PRO A 14 16.14 5.84 8.50
C PRO A 14 15.14 4.69 8.31
N ILE A 15 13.86 4.91 8.68
CA ILE A 15 12.78 3.91 8.48
C ILE A 15 12.58 3.63 6.98
N SER A 16 12.62 4.66 6.13
CA SER A 16 12.47 4.50 4.68
C SER A 16 13.62 3.69 4.09
N ALA A 17 14.86 3.97 4.51
CA ALA A 17 16.04 3.20 4.12
C ALA A 17 15.92 1.73 4.56
N LEU A 18 15.51 1.48 5.81
CA LEU A 18 15.31 0.13 6.34
C LEU A 18 14.27 -0.66 5.53
N ILE A 19 13.09 -0.07 5.28
CA ILE A 19 12.02 -0.74 4.53
C ILE A 19 12.50 -1.09 3.13
N ARG A 20 13.13 -0.15 2.42
CA ARG A 20 13.60 -0.37 1.05
C ARG A 20 14.63 -1.50 0.97
N THR A 21 15.58 -1.54 1.90
CA THR A 21 16.59 -2.61 1.95
C THR A 21 15.96 -3.95 2.31
N ALA A 22 15.08 -4.00 3.31
CA ALA A 22 14.45 -5.24 3.76
C ALA A 22 13.43 -5.83 2.77
N THR A 23 12.84 -4.99 1.91
CA THR A 23 11.85 -5.41 0.90
C THR A 23 12.41 -5.45 -0.52
N TRP A 24 13.71 -5.16 -0.70
CA TRP A 24 14.33 -4.91 -2.01
C TRP A 24 13.50 -3.97 -2.89
N SER A 25 12.88 -2.96 -2.28
CA SER A 25 11.98 -2.04 -2.97
C SER A 25 12.64 -0.71 -3.27
N ARG A 26 12.27 -0.13 -4.43
CA ARG A 26 12.49 1.30 -4.68
C ARG A 26 11.67 2.17 -3.72
N TRP A 27 10.51 1.66 -3.27
CA TRP A 27 9.50 2.40 -2.54
C TRP A 27 9.47 1.99 -1.08
N SER A 28 9.45 2.96 -0.17
CA SER A 28 9.33 2.68 1.27
C SER A 28 7.89 2.67 1.77
N HIS A 29 6.97 3.28 1.00
CA HIS A 29 5.62 3.53 1.47
C HIS A 29 4.65 3.64 0.30
N VAL A 30 3.39 3.25 0.54
CA VAL A 30 2.30 3.36 -0.42
C VAL A 30 1.03 3.87 0.25
N ALA A 31 0.20 4.57 -0.52
CA ALA A 31 -1.09 5.08 -0.06
C ALA A 31 -2.14 5.02 -1.19
N LEU A 32 -3.40 4.87 -0.81
CA LEU A 32 -4.53 4.91 -1.73
C LEU A 32 -4.99 6.36 -1.92
N VAL A 33 -5.02 6.86 -3.15
CA VAL A 33 -5.45 8.25 -3.44
C VAL A 33 -6.97 8.30 -3.58
N VAL A 34 -7.59 9.25 -2.87
CA VAL A 34 -9.03 9.50 -2.84
C VAL A 34 -9.26 11.00 -2.98
N GLY A 35 -9.41 11.48 -4.23
CA GLY A 35 -9.52 12.90 -4.53
C GLY A 35 -8.27 13.67 -4.05
N ASN A 36 -8.44 14.63 -3.16
CA ASN A 36 -7.35 15.45 -2.60
C ASN A 36 -6.73 14.86 -1.32
N GLU A 37 -7.03 13.61 -1.02
CA GLU A 37 -6.64 12.90 0.19
C GLU A 37 -6.01 11.56 -0.14
N VAL A 38 -5.31 10.98 0.83
CA VAL A 38 -4.80 9.61 0.76
C VAL A 38 -5.15 8.84 2.02
N ILE A 39 -5.42 7.55 1.86
CA ILE A 39 -5.56 6.58 2.95
C ILE A 39 -4.28 5.75 3.00
N GLU A 40 -3.62 5.72 4.14
CA GLU A 40 -2.34 5.05 4.33
C GLU A 40 -2.25 4.39 5.70
N ALA A 41 -1.48 3.30 5.80
CA ALA A 41 -0.98 2.82 7.09
C ALA A 41 0.43 3.39 7.32
N SER A 42 0.57 4.32 8.27
CA SER A 42 1.84 5.00 8.56
C SER A 42 2.51 4.47 9.83
N PRO A 43 3.85 4.28 9.85
CA PRO A 43 4.57 3.75 11.01
C PRO A 43 4.27 4.45 12.34
N ARG A 44 4.02 5.76 12.31
CA ARG A 44 3.80 6.57 13.52
C ARG A 44 2.33 6.69 13.93
N TYR A 45 1.39 6.52 13.00
CA TYR A 45 0.00 6.92 13.20
C TYR A 45 -1.02 5.80 12.89
N GLY A 46 -0.57 4.65 12.40
CA GLY A 46 -1.47 3.61 11.92
C GLY A 46 -2.20 4.02 10.66
N VAL A 47 -3.37 3.42 10.42
CA VAL A 47 -4.23 3.70 9.28
C VAL A 47 -4.92 5.05 9.47
N ARG A 48 -4.67 5.98 8.57
CA ARG A 48 -5.19 7.34 8.64
C ARG A 48 -5.52 7.89 7.26
N LYS A 49 -6.28 8.99 7.26
CA LYS A 49 -6.52 9.81 6.07
C LYS A 49 -5.82 11.15 6.23
N ILE A 50 -5.01 11.54 5.24
CA ILE A 50 -4.30 12.83 5.21
C ILE A 50 -4.45 13.51 3.85
N LYS A 51 -4.14 14.82 3.77
CA LYS A 51 -4.13 15.53 2.48
C LYS A 51 -3.04 14.97 1.57
N LEU A 52 -3.35 14.77 0.29
CA LEU A 52 -2.40 14.31 -0.72
C LEU A 52 -1.16 15.22 -0.80
N LYS A 53 -1.35 16.54 -0.72
CA LYS A 53 -0.25 17.52 -0.68
C LYS A 53 0.72 17.28 0.49
N HIS A 54 0.20 16.88 1.65
CA HIS A 54 1.03 16.59 2.82
C HIS A 54 1.80 15.27 2.63
N ALA A 55 1.16 14.25 2.06
CA ALA A 55 1.81 12.98 1.75
C ALA A 55 2.97 13.15 0.75
N ILE A 56 2.77 13.97 -0.29
CA ILE A 56 3.80 14.27 -1.30
C ILE A 56 4.92 15.14 -0.71
N GLY A 57 4.57 16.21 0.03
CA GLY A 57 5.56 17.16 0.54
C GLY A 57 6.56 16.58 1.55
N GLY A 58 6.23 15.45 2.19
CA GLY A 58 7.13 14.73 3.11
C GLY A 58 8.08 13.72 2.42
N ALA A 59 7.95 13.51 1.11
CA ALA A 59 8.69 12.50 0.38
C ALA A 59 9.83 13.11 -0.45
N LYS A 60 10.92 12.34 -0.63
CA LYS A 60 12.00 12.65 -1.57
C LYS A 60 11.63 12.31 -3.00
N GLU A 61 10.86 11.25 -3.17
CA GLU A 61 10.43 10.74 -4.45
C GLU A 61 9.00 10.23 -4.34
N THR A 62 8.16 10.55 -5.33
CA THR A 62 6.77 10.10 -5.40
C THR A 62 6.35 9.80 -6.82
N THR A 63 5.48 8.82 -6.99
CA THR A 63 4.75 8.63 -8.24
C THR A 63 3.34 8.12 -7.96
N VAL A 64 2.37 8.54 -8.75
CA VAL A 64 0.99 8.02 -8.68
C VAL A 64 0.80 7.08 -9.85
N VAL A 65 0.35 5.86 -9.53
CA VAL A 65 0.07 4.83 -10.53
C VAL A 65 -1.43 4.58 -10.57
N GLU A 66 -2.00 4.66 -11.76
CA GLU A 66 -3.38 4.24 -12.00
C GLU A 66 -3.42 2.72 -12.21
N ARG A 67 -4.25 2.04 -11.43
CA ARG A 67 -4.47 0.59 -11.52
C ARG A 67 -5.88 0.30 -11.98
N PRO A 68 -6.07 -0.64 -12.93
CA PRO A 68 -7.40 -1.04 -13.32
C PRO A 68 -8.14 -1.66 -12.12
N ALA A 69 -9.40 -1.30 -11.95
CA ALA A 69 -10.26 -1.82 -10.91
C ALA A 69 -11.70 -1.99 -11.44
N ARG A 70 -12.33 -3.13 -11.13
CA ARG A 70 -13.74 -3.39 -11.43
C ARG A 70 -14.66 -2.51 -10.59
N ALA A 71 -14.34 -2.37 -9.30
CA ALA A 71 -15.14 -1.61 -8.34
C ALA A 71 -14.25 -0.69 -7.48
N PRO A 72 -13.67 0.39 -8.04
CA PRO A 72 -12.71 1.23 -7.32
C PRO A 72 -13.27 1.82 -6.01
N GLN A 73 -14.57 2.15 -5.98
CA GLN A 73 -15.20 2.67 -4.76
C GLN A 73 -15.25 1.65 -3.62
N ARG A 74 -15.46 0.36 -3.91
CA ARG A 74 -15.43 -0.68 -2.88
C ARG A 74 -14.04 -0.87 -2.29
N ILE A 75 -12.99 -0.71 -3.10
CA ILE A 75 -11.60 -0.73 -2.62
C ILE A 75 -11.35 0.46 -1.67
N ILE A 76 -11.84 1.65 -2.05
CA ILE A 76 -11.72 2.86 -1.23
C ILE A 76 -12.48 2.70 0.09
N GLU A 77 -13.73 2.21 0.04
CA GLU A 77 -14.56 1.94 1.21
C GLU A 77 -13.92 0.90 2.14
N ALA A 78 -13.37 -0.18 1.57
CA ALA A 78 -12.65 -1.20 2.34
C ALA A 78 -11.45 -0.58 3.06
N ALA A 79 -10.58 0.17 2.36
CA ALA A 79 -9.46 0.86 3.00
C ALA A 79 -9.92 1.88 4.07
N HIS A 80 -11.01 2.61 3.81
CA HIS A 80 -11.58 3.58 4.73
C HIS A 80 -12.14 2.93 6.00
N SER A 81 -12.70 1.72 5.91
CA SER A 81 -13.19 0.96 7.06
C SER A 81 -12.10 0.59 8.08
N GLN A 82 -10.82 0.70 7.68
CA GLN A 82 -9.68 0.35 8.50
C GLN A 82 -9.05 1.55 9.23
N LEU A 83 -9.59 2.76 9.06
CA LEU A 83 -9.09 3.97 9.73
C LEU A 83 -9.02 3.76 11.26
N GLY A 84 -7.91 4.22 11.86
CA GLY A 84 -7.63 4.11 13.29
C GLY A 84 -6.89 2.84 13.70
N LYS A 85 -6.78 1.83 12.83
CA LYS A 85 -6.02 0.61 13.14
C LYS A 85 -4.52 0.88 13.24
N PRO A 86 -3.78 0.20 14.14
CA PRO A 86 -2.35 0.39 14.29
C PRO A 86 -1.54 -0.04 13.07
N TYR A 87 -0.30 0.44 13.02
CA TYR A 87 0.68 0.02 12.02
C TYR A 87 1.33 -1.30 12.41
N ASP A 88 1.50 -2.21 11.44
CA ASP A 88 2.20 -3.45 11.70
C ASP A 88 3.73 -3.28 11.59
N TRP A 89 4.36 -2.94 12.70
CA TRP A 89 5.83 -2.83 12.82
C TRP A 89 6.56 -4.15 12.66
N THR A 90 5.89 -5.24 12.99
CA THR A 90 6.50 -6.56 12.90
C THR A 90 6.62 -7.04 11.45
N ALA A 91 5.88 -6.44 10.50
CA ALA A 91 6.11 -6.66 9.08
C ALA A 91 7.52 -6.20 8.68
N VAL A 92 7.99 -5.05 9.19
CA VAL A 92 9.34 -4.53 8.92
C VAL A 92 10.42 -5.40 9.57
N LEU A 93 10.19 -5.89 10.79
CA LEU A 93 11.14 -6.74 11.52
C LEU A 93 11.10 -8.22 11.07
N GLY A 94 9.99 -8.65 10.49
CA GLY A 94 9.66 -10.04 10.19
C GLY A 94 9.72 -10.43 8.72
N LEU A 95 10.30 -9.59 7.84
CA LEU A 95 10.42 -9.82 6.39
C LEU A 95 11.18 -11.11 5.98
N GLY A 96 11.63 -11.93 6.93
CA GLY A 96 12.15 -13.29 6.71
C GLY A 96 11.51 -14.41 7.55
N LEU A 97 10.54 -14.10 8.41
CA LEU A 97 9.87 -15.09 9.27
C LEU A 97 8.45 -15.34 8.75
N ARG A 98 8.04 -16.61 8.63
CA ARG A 98 6.69 -17.01 8.20
C ARG A 98 5.63 -16.44 9.15
N ARG A 99 5.19 -15.22 8.87
CA ARG A 99 4.16 -14.51 9.61
C ARG A 99 2.81 -14.95 9.06
N ASP A 100 2.09 -15.76 9.82
CA ASP A 100 0.79 -16.36 9.43
C ASP A 100 -0.32 -15.87 10.36
N TRP A 101 -0.33 -14.57 10.66
CA TRP A 101 -1.36 -13.95 11.49
C TRP A 101 -2.39 -13.32 10.56
N GLN A 102 -3.50 -14.03 10.33
CA GLN A 102 -4.64 -13.55 9.55
C GLN A 102 -5.38 -12.37 10.23
N GLY A 103 -4.99 -11.94 11.43
CA GLY A 103 -5.68 -10.92 12.23
C GLY A 103 -5.63 -9.53 11.61
N ILE A 104 -6.78 -8.98 11.26
CA ILE A 104 -6.98 -7.64 10.65
C ILE A 104 -6.70 -6.47 11.61
N ASP A 105 -5.92 -6.66 12.67
CA ASP A 105 -5.78 -5.70 13.77
C ASP A 105 -4.69 -4.66 13.51
N ALA A 106 -3.75 -4.93 12.61
CA ALA A 106 -2.70 -4.00 12.21
C ALA A 106 -2.39 -4.15 10.72
N TRP A 107 -1.89 -3.07 10.13
CA TRP A 107 -1.60 -3.01 8.70
C TRP A 107 -0.21 -2.47 8.40
N PHE A 108 0.50 -3.16 7.51
CA PHE A 108 1.59 -2.56 6.75
C PHE A 108 1.02 -1.81 5.54
N CYS A 109 1.70 -0.75 5.10
CA CYS A 109 1.18 0.19 4.08
C CYS A 109 0.66 -0.49 2.80
N SER A 110 1.39 -1.49 2.29
CA SER A 110 1.06 -2.21 1.06
C SER A 110 0.07 -3.35 1.27
N GLU A 111 0.08 -3.97 2.45
CA GLU A 111 -0.92 -4.97 2.83
C GLU A 111 -2.32 -4.37 2.90
N LEU A 112 -2.46 -3.16 3.45
CA LEU A 112 -3.75 -2.44 3.52
C LEU A 112 -4.38 -2.33 2.13
N ILE A 113 -3.60 -1.93 1.12
CA ILE A 113 -4.09 -1.73 -0.25
C ILE A 113 -4.44 -3.08 -0.89
N ALA A 114 -3.56 -4.08 -0.74
CA ALA A 114 -3.80 -5.41 -1.28
C ALA A 114 -5.03 -6.09 -0.66
N TRP A 115 -5.21 -5.95 0.66
CA TRP A 115 -6.38 -6.45 1.37
C TRP A 115 -7.65 -5.71 0.94
N ALA A 116 -7.61 -4.39 0.81
CA ALA A 116 -8.77 -3.62 0.36
C ALA A 116 -9.25 -4.05 -1.04
N ALA A 117 -8.32 -4.40 -1.95
CA ALA A 117 -8.67 -4.97 -3.25
C ALA A 117 -9.32 -6.36 -3.12
N ALA A 118 -8.78 -7.23 -2.28
CA ALA A 118 -9.34 -8.55 -2.01
C ALA A 118 -10.75 -8.47 -1.40
N GLU A 119 -10.95 -7.61 -0.40
CA GLU A 119 -12.24 -7.36 0.25
C GLU A 119 -13.30 -6.82 -0.72
N ALA A 120 -12.88 -6.00 -1.70
CA ALA A 120 -13.75 -5.53 -2.77
C ALA A 120 -14.16 -6.60 -3.79
N GLY A 121 -13.69 -7.84 -3.63
CA GLY A 121 -13.93 -8.96 -4.56
C GLY A 121 -13.00 -8.97 -5.77
N GLU A 122 -11.86 -8.28 -5.70
CA GLU A 122 -10.84 -8.23 -6.75
C GLU A 122 -9.43 -8.44 -6.18
N PRO A 123 -9.13 -9.67 -5.71
CA PRO A 123 -7.82 -9.96 -5.15
C PRO A 123 -6.72 -9.83 -6.22
N TRP A 124 -5.76 -8.93 -6.00
CA TRP A 124 -4.55 -8.81 -6.83
C TRP A 124 -3.48 -9.85 -6.47
N TYR A 125 -3.58 -10.42 -5.26
CA TYR A 125 -2.70 -11.47 -4.75
C TYR A 125 -3.52 -12.59 -4.12
N ARG A 126 -2.92 -13.76 -3.95
CA ARG A 126 -3.53 -14.86 -3.19
C ARG A 126 -3.76 -14.43 -1.74
N CYS A 127 -4.89 -14.82 -1.15
CA CYS A 127 -5.26 -14.45 0.23
C CYS A 127 -4.17 -14.81 1.26
N GLU A 128 -3.55 -15.98 1.11
CA GLU A 128 -2.44 -16.46 1.95
C GLU A 128 -1.14 -15.62 1.85
N SER A 129 -1.03 -14.77 0.83
CA SER A 129 0.14 -13.94 0.56
C SER A 129 -0.06 -12.47 0.93
N LEU A 130 -1.27 -12.06 1.32
CA LEU A 130 -1.58 -10.65 1.60
C LEU A 130 -0.65 -10.04 2.66
N ARG A 131 -0.26 -10.82 3.68
CA ARG A 131 0.66 -10.43 4.77
C ARG A 131 2.15 -10.41 4.39
N ARG A 132 2.44 -10.57 3.10
CA ARG A 132 3.79 -10.53 2.53
C ARG A 132 3.87 -9.55 1.36
N VAL A 133 2.78 -8.84 1.08
CA VAL A 133 2.77 -7.83 0.03
C VAL A 133 3.62 -6.67 0.53
N THR A 134 4.65 -6.34 -0.26
CA THR A 134 5.56 -5.22 -0.03
C THR A 134 5.22 -4.09 -1.00
N PRO A 135 5.75 -2.86 -0.81
CA PRO A 135 5.64 -1.82 -1.82
C PRO A 135 6.17 -2.26 -3.18
N GLN A 136 7.22 -3.11 -3.21
CA GLN A 136 7.76 -3.64 -4.45
C GLN A 136 6.76 -4.55 -5.16
N HIS A 137 6.10 -5.46 -4.43
CA HIS A 137 5.10 -6.35 -5.01
C HIS A 137 3.97 -5.54 -5.64
N LEU A 138 3.49 -4.46 -4.98
CA LEU A 138 2.50 -3.57 -5.56
C LEU A 138 3.04 -2.84 -6.79
N TRP A 139 4.30 -2.39 -6.79
CA TRP A 139 4.91 -1.72 -7.93
C TRP A 139 5.01 -2.62 -9.16
N MET A 140 5.29 -3.91 -8.97
CA MET A 140 5.43 -4.90 -10.05
C MET A 140 4.12 -5.23 -10.79
N LEU A 141 2.96 -4.85 -10.25
CA LEU A 141 1.71 -4.98 -10.97
C LEU A 141 1.66 -3.96 -12.13
N PRO A 142 1.16 -4.34 -13.32
CA PRO A 142 1.08 -3.43 -14.45
C PRO A 142 0.15 -2.25 -14.13
N PRO A 143 0.52 -1.02 -14.52
CA PRO A 143 -0.41 0.10 -14.50
C PRO A 143 -1.44 -0.04 -15.61
N MET A 144 -2.45 0.84 -15.60
CA MET A 144 -3.48 0.84 -16.65
C MET A 144 -2.86 1.07 -18.03
N GLY A 145 -3.16 0.19 -18.98
CA GLY A 145 -2.81 0.35 -20.40
C GLY A 145 -1.36 0.01 -20.76
N GLU A 146 -0.53 -0.43 -19.81
CA GLU A 146 0.83 -0.86 -20.12
C GLU A 146 0.84 -2.27 -20.74
N LEU A 147 1.49 -2.39 -21.90
CA LEU A 147 1.76 -3.63 -22.59
C LEU A 147 3.27 -3.83 -22.65
N CYS A 148 3.77 -5.00 -22.26
CA CYS A 148 5.17 -5.34 -22.45
C CYS A 148 5.46 -5.47 -23.96
N THR A 149 6.05 -4.44 -24.56
CA THR A 149 6.62 -4.54 -25.90
C THR A 149 8.01 -5.15 -25.75
N GLY A 150 8.17 -6.39 -26.25
CA GLY A 150 9.45 -7.10 -26.25
C GLY A 150 10.46 -6.56 -27.26
#